data_AF-A0A0Q9RW83-F1
#
_entry.id   AF-A0A0Q9RW83-F1
#
_cell.length_a   1.000
_cell.length_b   1.000
_cell.length_c   1.000
_cell.angle_alpha   90.00
_cell.angle_beta   90.00
_cell.angle_gamma   90.00
#
_symmetry.space_group_name_H-M   'P 1'
#
loop_
_entity.id
_entity.type
_entity.pdbx_description
1 polymer ?
#
loop_
_entity_poly.entity_id
_entity_poly.type
_entity_poly.pdbx_seq_one_letter_code
_entity_poly.pdbx_strand_id
1 'polypeptide(L)'
;MTKKPWSTQELDKLIRLSSECPPVVIARELCRPVTSVRKKMREIGVSYVTGEQWKKSQIQYLISDEGTTYKNKHNLTQAPKENEFESPVLDEFWTTLVKMARVAKKRGKRVDVLSFIDTYRKIRVGG
;
A
#
# COMPACT_ATOMS: atom_id res chain seq x y z
N MET A 1 21.92 -23.97 14.23
CA MET A 1 21.14 -23.56 13.02
C MET A 1 21.80 -24.17 11.79
N THR A 2 21.19 -25.20 11.21
CA THR A 2 21.70 -25.89 10.02
C THR A 2 21.58 -24.95 8.81
N LYS A 3 22.69 -24.71 8.13
CA LYS A 3 22.75 -23.84 6.95
C LYS A 3 22.09 -24.57 5.79
N LYS A 4 20.83 -24.24 5.46
CA LYS A 4 20.17 -24.81 4.27
C LYS A 4 21.02 -24.48 3.04
N PRO A 5 21.51 -25.48 2.29
CA PRO A 5 22.33 -25.24 1.10
C PRO A 5 21.53 -24.47 0.05
N TRP A 6 22.22 -23.69 -0.78
CA TRP A 6 21.59 -22.95 -1.89
C TRP A 6 21.33 -23.93 -3.03
N SER A 7 20.08 -24.01 -3.48
CA SER A 7 19.75 -24.78 -4.68
C SER A 7 20.08 -23.99 -5.95
N THR A 8 20.30 -24.70 -7.05
CA THR A 8 20.54 -24.07 -8.36
C THR A 8 19.38 -23.16 -8.78
N GLN A 9 18.14 -23.59 -8.51
CA GLN A 9 16.93 -22.78 -8.78
C GLN A 9 16.89 -21.48 -7.98
N GLU A 10 17.31 -21.53 -6.71
CA GLU A 10 17.40 -20.33 -5.85
C GLU A 10 18.48 -19.37 -6.36
N LEU A 11 19.60 -19.90 -6.87
CA LEU A 11 20.68 -19.10 -7.44
C LEU A 11 20.24 -18.42 -8.74
N ASP A 12 19.59 -19.15 -9.64
CA ASP A 12 19.05 -18.57 -10.88
C ASP A 12 18.02 -17.48 -10.60
N LYS A 13 17.11 -17.71 -9.66
CA LYS A 13 16.12 -16.72 -9.25
C LYS A 13 16.78 -15.51 -8.58
N LEU A 14 17.83 -15.71 -7.79
CA LEU A 14 18.59 -14.62 -7.16
C LEU A 14 19.30 -13.74 -8.19
N ILE A 15 19.91 -14.34 -9.24
CA ILE A 15 20.58 -13.59 -10.30
C ILE A 15 19.56 -12.76 -11.08
N ARG A 16 18.43 -13.35 -11.49
CA ARG A 16 17.38 -12.64 -12.22
C ARG A 16 16.80 -11.47 -11.43
N LEU A 17 16.50 -11.68 -10.15
CA LEU A 17 15.91 -10.63 -9.32
C LEU A 17 16.90 -9.55 -8.88
N SER A 18 18.21 -9.80 -8.95
CA SER A 18 19.23 -8.84 -8.50
C SER A 18 19.23 -7.53 -9.28
N SER A 19 18.88 -7.57 -10.57
CA SER A 19 18.79 -6.41 -11.45
C SER A 19 17.51 -5.60 -11.28
N GLU A 20 16.49 -6.16 -10.63
CA GLU A 20 15.16 -5.55 -10.52
C GLU A 20 14.84 -5.14 -9.09
N CYS A 21 15.26 -5.94 -8.11
CA CYS A 21 14.79 -5.86 -6.73
C CYS A 21 15.94 -5.68 -5.72
N PRO A 22 15.68 -5.01 -4.59
CA PRO A 22 16.66 -4.91 -3.51
C PRO A 22 16.70 -6.22 -2.69
N PRO A 23 17.79 -6.48 -1.94
CA PRO A 23 18.00 -7.73 -1.21
C PRO A 23 16.88 -8.10 -0.22
N VAL A 24 16.15 -7.11 0.30
CA VAL A 24 15.05 -7.32 1.24
C VAL A 24 13.84 -7.98 0.56
N VAL A 25 13.56 -7.60 -0.69
CA VAL A 25 12.46 -8.17 -1.48
C VAL A 25 12.83 -9.57 -1.95
N ILE A 26 14.07 -9.73 -2.45
CA ILE A 26 14.61 -11.04 -2.87
C ILE A 26 14.56 -12.05 -1.71
N ALA A 27 14.88 -11.62 -0.49
CA ALA A 27 14.80 -12.46 0.70
C ALA A 27 13.39 -13.00 0.98
N ARG A 28 12.36 -12.17 0.77
CA ARG A 28 10.95 -12.60 0.90
C ARG A 28 10.60 -13.61 -0.19
N GLU A 29 11.01 -13.36 -1.42
CA GLU A 29 10.77 -14.22 -2.58
C GLU A 29 11.45 -15.60 -2.50
N LEU A 30 12.59 -15.68 -1.82
CA LEU A 30 13.34 -16.92 -1.61
C LEU A 30 13.08 -17.56 -0.25
N CYS A 31 12.19 -16.96 0.57
CA CYS A 31 11.93 -17.37 1.96
C CYS A 31 13.23 -17.58 2.78
N ARG A 32 14.24 -16.73 2.54
CA ARG A 32 15.56 -16.80 3.17
C ARG A 32 15.88 -15.50 3.92
N PRO A 33 16.68 -15.55 4.99
CA PRO A 33 17.06 -14.34 5.72
C PRO A 33 17.90 -13.41 4.85
N VAL A 34 17.63 -12.09 4.97
CA VAL A 34 18.29 -11.02 4.19
C VAL A 34 19.82 -11.09 4.32
N THR A 35 20.32 -11.42 5.50
CA THR A 35 21.76 -11.56 5.77
C THR A 35 22.40 -12.67 4.92
N SER A 36 21.71 -13.79 4.73
CA SER A 36 22.15 -14.91 3.88
C SER A 36 22.15 -14.51 2.41
N VAL A 37 21.09 -13.83 1.95
CA VAL A 37 20.99 -13.31 0.57
C VAL A 37 22.12 -12.33 0.28
N ARG A 38 22.35 -11.32 1.13
CA ARG A 38 23.45 -10.36 0.97
C ARG A 38 24.81 -11.03 0.99
N LYS A 39 25.01 -12.04 1.85
CA LYS A 39 26.24 -12.82 1.86
C LYS A 39 26.42 -13.53 0.52
N LYS A 40 25.38 -14.20 0.04
CA LYS A 40 25.46 -14.97 -1.20
C LYS A 40 25.67 -14.09 -2.44
N MET A 41 25.01 -12.94 -2.50
CA MET A 41 25.22 -11.95 -3.58
C MET A 41 26.68 -11.46 -3.62
N ARG A 42 27.30 -11.21 -2.46
CA ARG A 42 28.73 -10.88 -2.38
C ARG A 42 29.63 -12.02 -2.82
N GLU A 43 29.31 -13.27 -2.45
CA GLU A 43 30.09 -14.44 -2.87
C GLU A 43 30.07 -14.67 -4.38
N ILE A 44 28.96 -14.37 -5.06
CA ILE A 44 28.79 -14.55 -6.51
C ILE A 44 29.24 -13.29 -7.28
N GLY A 45 29.49 -12.17 -6.58
CA GLY A 45 29.88 -10.90 -7.21
C GLY A 45 28.74 -10.17 -7.91
N VAL A 46 27.49 -10.41 -7.50
CA VAL A 46 26.31 -9.82 -8.13
C VAL A 46 25.95 -8.50 -7.44
N SER A 47 25.94 -7.41 -8.20
CA SER A 47 25.41 -6.12 -7.74
C SER A 47 23.89 -6.16 -7.67
N TYR A 48 23.29 -5.39 -6.75
CA TYR A 48 21.85 -5.33 -6.57
C TYR A 48 21.33 -3.90 -6.63
N VAL A 49 20.06 -3.75 -7.01
CA VAL A 49 19.37 -2.46 -7.01
C VAL A 49 19.28 -1.90 -5.59
N THR A 50 19.62 -0.63 -5.43
CA THR A 50 19.47 0.05 -4.14
C THR A 50 18.00 0.24 -3.80
N GLY A 51 17.67 0.28 -2.50
CA GLY A 51 16.27 0.47 -2.09
C GLY A 51 15.64 1.76 -2.61
N GLU A 52 16.45 2.79 -2.86
CA GLU A 52 15.98 4.07 -3.40
C GLU A 52 15.72 4.03 -4.90
N GLN A 53 16.61 3.41 -5.68
CA GLN A 53 16.36 3.15 -7.11
C GLN A 53 15.12 2.29 -7.31
N TRP A 54 14.93 1.28 -6.46
CA TRP A 54 13.74 0.43 -6.51
C TRP A 54 12.45 1.22 -6.23
N LYS A 55 12.43 2.06 -5.18
CA LYS A 55 11.27 2.93 -4.90
C LYS A 55 10.95 3.86 -6.06
N LYS A 56 11.97 4.49 -6.67
CA LYS A 56 11.78 5.35 -7.85
C LYS A 56 11.19 4.57 -9.02
N SER A 57 11.66 3.35 -9.28
CA SER A 57 11.12 2.47 -10.32
C SER A 57 9.66 2.07 -10.03
N GLN A 58 9.31 1.77 -8.78
CA GLN A 58 7.93 1.47 -8.38
C GLN A 58 7.01 2.69 -8.57
N ILE A 59 7.44 3.89 -8.15
CA ILE A 59 6.68 5.12 -8.34
C ILE A 59 6.48 5.41 -9.83
N GLN A 60 7.52 5.25 -10.64
CA GLN A 60 7.42 5.41 -12.09
C GLN A 60 6.45 4.42 -12.71
N TYR A 61 6.46 3.17 -12.27
CA TYR A 61 5.51 2.14 -12.72
C TYR A 61 4.07 2.55 -12.39
N LEU A 62 3.81 3.02 -11.17
CA LEU A 62 2.49 3.48 -10.72
C LEU A 62 1.99 4.69 -11.53
N ILE A 63 2.87 5.66 -11.82
CA ILE A 63 2.56 6.84 -12.66
C ILE A 63 2.37 6.45 -14.13
N SER A 64 3.03 5.39 -14.62
CA SER A 64 2.84 4.94 -16.00
C SER A 64 1.54 4.14 -16.17
N ASP A 65 0.99 3.66 -15.06
CA ASP A 65 -0.24 2.87 -14.96
C ASP A 65 -1.46 3.71 -14.54
N GLU A 66 -1.49 5.03 -14.85
CA GLU A 66 -2.67 5.92 -14.62
C GLU A 66 -3.90 5.54 -15.49
N GLY A 67 -4.10 4.24 -15.74
CA GLY A 67 -5.32 3.63 -16.24
C GLY A 67 -5.88 2.55 -15.30
N THR A 68 -5.19 2.12 -14.24
CA THR A 68 -5.74 1.09 -13.33
C THR A 68 -5.73 1.47 -11.85
N THR A 69 -6.87 1.24 -11.22
CA THR A 69 -7.21 1.54 -9.83
C THR A 69 -6.56 0.53 -8.88
N TYR A 70 -5.27 0.66 -8.56
CA TYR A 70 -4.63 -0.21 -7.58
C TYR A 70 -4.86 0.26 -6.13
N LYS A 71 -5.87 -0.33 -5.49
CA LYS A 71 -5.96 -0.37 -4.03
C LYS A 71 -4.70 -1.08 -3.49
N ASN A 72 -3.96 -0.35 -2.67
CA ASN A 72 -2.78 -0.78 -1.91
C ASN A 72 -3.09 -2.05 -1.07
N LYS A 73 -2.71 -3.24 -1.56
CA LYS A 73 -2.87 -4.55 -0.89
C LYS A 73 -1.61 -4.97 -0.13
N HIS A 74 -1.04 -4.10 0.69
CA HIS A 74 -0.05 -4.49 1.70
C HIS A 74 -0.61 -4.32 3.12
N ASN A 75 -1.59 -5.15 3.45
CA ASN A 75 -1.78 -5.69 4.80
C ASN A 75 -2.41 -7.09 4.65
N LEU A 76 -1.56 -8.10 4.82
CA LEU A 76 -1.95 -9.50 4.89
C LEU A 76 -2.55 -9.77 6.27
N THR A 77 -3.83 -10.15 6.32
CA THR A 77 -4.46 -11.20 7.17
C THR A 77 -5.89 -10.78 7.52
N GLN A 78 -6.87 -11.24 6.74
CA GLN A 78 -8.06 -12.01 7.19
C GLN A 78 -8.98 -12.28 5.98
N ALA A 79 -9.17 -13.58 5.71
CA ALA A 79 -10.35 -14.34 5.24
C ALA A 79 -11.50 -13.70 4.40
N PRO A 80 -12.30 -14.54 3.71
CA PRO A 80 -12.80 -14.27 2.36
C PRO A 80 -14.24 -13.74 2.25
N LYS A 81 -14.51 -13.17 1.07
CA LYS A 81 -15.80 -13.05 0.36
C LYS A 81 -16.85 -12.03 0.84
N GLU A 82 -17.27 -11.25 -0.17
CA GLU A 82 -18.64 -10.75 -0.39
C GLU A 82 -19.16 -9.70 0.59
N ASN A 83 -19.04 -8.42 0.19
CA ASN A 83 -20.18 -7.51 0.12
C ASN A 83 -19.74 -6.15 -0.43
N GLU A 84 -20.28 -5.79 -1.59
CA GLU A 84 -20.61 -4.39 -1.92
C GLU A 84 -21.58 -3.88 -0.85
N PHE A 85 -21.07 -3.44 0.29
CA PHE A 85 -21.86 -2.67 1.24
C PHE A 85 -21.29 -1.26 1.24
N GLU A 86 -21.64 -0.49 0.22
CA GLU A 86 -21.67 0.97 0.36
C GLU A 86 -22.55 1.24 1.58
N SER A 87 -21.91 1.64 2.69
CA SER A 87 -22.62 1.88 3.94
C SER A 87 -23.62 3.01 3.69
N PRO A 88 -24.95 2.78 3.77
CA PRO A 88 -25.94 3.83 3.52
C PRO A 88 -25.76 5.04 4.45
N VAL A 89 -25.08 4.83 5.58
CA VAL A 89 -24.68 5.88 6.53
C VAL A 89 -23.69 6.87 5.91
N LEU A 90 -22.76 6.42 5.08
CA LEU A 90 -21.76 7.28 4.42
C LEU A 90 -22.41 8.13 3.31
N ASP A 91 -23.35 7.57 2.56
CA ASP A 91 -24.09 8.32 1.54
C ASP A 91 -24.97 9.41 2.16
N GLU A 92 -25.66 9.09 3.26
CA GLU A 92 -26.43 10.09 4.00
C GLU A 92 -25.53 11.17 4.62
N PHE A 93 -24.33 10.83 5.06
CA PHE A 93 -23.36 11.78 5.59
C PHE A 93 -22.92 12.78 4.51
N TRP A 94 -22.44 12.29 3.36
CA TRP A 94 -21.94 13.14 2.28
C TRP A 94 -23.04 14.00 1.67
N THR A 95 -24.24 13.43 1.48
CA THR A 95 -25.39 14.20 0.98
C THR A 95 -25.83 15.30 1.95
N THR A 96 -25.78 15.05 3.26
CA THR A 96 -26.10 16.06 4.28
C THR A 96 -25.05 17.18 4.31
N LEU A 97 -23.76 16.83 4.27
CA LEU A 97 -22.67 17.80 4.21
C LEU A 97 -22.81 18.71 2.98
N VAL A 98 -23.07 18.12 1.80
CA VAL A 98 -23.23 18.87 0.55
C VAL A 98 -24.45 19.80 0.60
N LYS A 99 -25.57 19.35 1.17
CA LYS A 99 -26.77 20.18 1.36
C LYS A 99 -26.48 21.37 2.28
N MET A 100 -25.81 21.15 3.41
CA MET A 100 -25.48 22.22 4.36
C MET A 100 -24.45 23.21 3.78
N ALA A 101 -23.43 22.72 3.07
CA ALA A 101 -22.46 23.57 2.39
C ALA A 101 -23.13 24.50 1.37
N ARG A 102 -24.13 24.02 0.63
CA ARG A 102 -24.94 24.84 -0.29
C ARG A 102 -25.74 25.93 0.45
N VAL A 103 -26.36 25.60 1.57
CA VAL A 103 -27.13 26.55 2.39
C VAL A 103 -26.23 27.62 3.01
N ALA A 104 -25.07 27.21 3.56
CA ALA A 104 -24.10 28.12 4.14
C ALA A 104 -23.53 29.08 3.09
N LYS A 105 -23.20 28.57 1.89
CA LYS A 105 -22.75 29.38 0.75
C LYS A 105 -23.79 30.43 0.36
N LYS A 106 -25.09 30.08 0.33
CA LYS A 106 -26.18 31.03 0.09
C LYS A 106 -26.30 32.11 1.17
N ARG A 107 -25.86 31.81 2.40
CA ARG A 107 -25.84 32.75 3.55
C ARG A 107 -24.48 33.46 3.72
N GLY A 108 -23.58 33.36 2.75
CA GLY A 108 -22.24 33.97 2.81
C GLY A 108 -21.30 33.36 3.86
N LYS A 109 -21.63 32.19 4.42
CA LYS A 109 -20.84 31.49 5.44
C LYS A 109 -20.15 30.26 4.84
N ARG A 110 -18.98 29.90 5.38
CA ARG A 110 -18.26 28.67 4.99
C ARG A 110 -18.49 27.60 6.06
N VAL A 111 -18.69 26.37 5.63
CA VAL A 111 -18.76 25.21 6.53
C VAL A 111 -17.38 24.59 6.59
N ASP A 112 -16.80 24.54 7.78
CA ASP A 112 -15.61 23.75 8.03
C ASP A 112 -15.99 22.27 8.18
N VAL A 113 -15.32 21.41 7.41
CA VAL A 113 -15.63 19.98 7.30
C VAL A 113 -15.35 19.27 8.63
N LEU A 114 -14.30 19.67 9.35
CA LEU A 114 -13.93 19.05 10.63
C LEU A 114 -14.94 19.40 11.72
N SER A 115 -15.30 20.69 11.83
CA SER A 115 -16.36 21.14 12.73
C SER A 115 -17.72 20.49 12.42
N PHE A 116 -18.03 20.27 11.15
CA PHE A 116 -19.24 19.57 10.73
C PHE A 116 -19.21 18.09 11.11
N ILE A 117 -18.10 17.38 10.88
CA ILE A 117 -17.96 15.97 11.27
C ILE A 117 -18.18 15.81 12.77
N ASP A 118 -17.59 16.69 13.57
CA ASP A 118 -17.70 16.65 15.02
C ASP A 118 -19.14 16.91 15.49
N THR A 119 -19.80 17.91 14.90
CA THR A 119 -21.21 18.23 15.17
C THR A 119 -22.15 17.11 14.69
N TYR A 120 -21.90 16.55 13.51
CA TYR A 120 -22.68 15.47 12.92
C TYR A 120 -22.58 14.19 13.76
N ARG A 121 -21.37 13.88 14.25
CA ARG A 121 -21.13 12.77 15.17
C ARG A 121 -21.86 13.01 16.49
N LYS A 122 -21.79 14.22 17.05
CA LYS A 122 -22.44 14.59 18.33
C LYS A 122 -23.97 14.50 18.26
N ILE A 123 -24.58 14.87 17.14
CA ILE A 123 -26.04 14.83 16.96
C ILE A 123 -26.53 13.41 16.64
N ARG A 124 -25.78 12.65 15.82
CA ARG A 124 -26.27 11.40 15.24
C ARG A 124 -25.81 10.14 15.97
N VAL A 125 -24.62 10.15 16.57
CA VAL A 125 -24.05 8.97 17.26
C VAL A 125 -24.35 8.98 18.75
N GLY A 126 -24.84 10.11 19.29
CA GLY A 126 -25.01 10.31 20.73
C GLY A 126 -23.64 10.53 21.39
N GLY A 127 -23.56 11.51 22.28
CA GLY A 127 -22.41 11.70 23.17
C GLY A 127 -22.37 10.63 24.25
#